data_AF-A0A7W6KDU0-F1
#
_entry.id   AF-A0A7W6KDU0-F1
#
_cell.length_a   1.000
_cell.length_b   1.000
_cell.length_c   1.000
_cell.angle_alpha   90.00
_cell.angle_beta   90.00
_cell.angle_gamma   90.00
#
_symmetry.space_group_name_H-M   'P 1'
#
loop_
_entity.id
_entity.type
_entity.pdbx_description
1 polymer ?
#
loop_
_entity_poly.entity_id
_entity_poly.type
_entity_poly.pdbx_seq_one_letter_code
_entity_poly.pdbx_strand_id
1 'polypeptide(L)'
;MKMISPKFHAVLDYLLVMLLLASPDLFGLSKTAATLAYALGIIHFILTISTNFSGGIFKIIPLKLHGLIEFFVSIILVILAFTLFKGNLVDEIFYACSGLLILIIFTLTDYKRSLPIIL
;
A
#
# COMPACT_ATOMS: atom_id res chain seq x y z
N MET A 1 -13.14 2.45 15.18
CA MET A 1 -12.75 1.16 15.80
C MET A 1 -11.53 0.64 15.08
N LYS A 2 -10.55 0.03 15.76
CA LYS A 2 -9.41 -0.61 15.10
C LYS A 2 -9.74 -2.10 14.92
N MET A 3 -9.87 -2.53 13.68
CA MET A 3 -10.38 -3.88 13.32
C MET A 3 -9.31 -4.74 12.66
N ILE A 4 -8.34 -4.12 11.98
CA ILE A 4 -7.28 -4.84 11.27
C ILE A 4 -6.13 -5.06 12.25
N SER A 5 -5.84 -6.33 12.55
CA SER A 5 -4.66 -6.69 13.34
C SER A 5 -3.37 -6.52 12.52
N PRO A 6 -2.21 -6.29 13.16
CA PRO A 6 -0.91 -6.23 12.47
C PRO A 6 -0.61 -7.45 11.58
N LYS A 7 -1.04 -8.65 12.01
CA LYS A 7 -0.88 -9.87 11.23
C LYS A 7 -1.71 -9.84 9.95
N PHE A 8 -2.96 -9.37 10.04
CA PHE A 8 -3.83 -9.26 8.88
C PHE A 8 -3.40 -8.12 7.95
N HIS A 9 -2.94 -6.99 8.50
CA HIS A 9 -2.33 -5.91 7.72
C HIS A 9 -1.19 -6.42 6.83
N ALA A 10 -0.28 -7.23 7.38
CA ALA A 10 0.81 -7.81 6.59
C ALA A 10 0.31 -8.68 5.41
N VAL A 11 -0.82 -9.37 5.56
CA VAL A 11 -1.44 -10.12 4.44
C VAL A 11 -1.97 -9.16 3.38
N LEU A 12 -2.65 -8.08 3.80
CA LEU A 12 -3.16 -7.05 2.89
C LEU A 12 -2.03 -6.36 2.10
N ASP A 13 -0.90 -6.12 2.73
CA ASP A 13 0.31 -5.60 2.07
C ASP A 13 0.77 -6.48 0.91
N TYR A 14 0.96 -7.78 1.17
CA TYR A 14 1.41 -8.70 0.12
C TYR A 14 0.38 -8.82 -1.01
N LEU A 15 -0.91 -8.79 -0.69
CA LEU A 15 -1.98 -8.76 -1.70
C LEU A 15 -1.94 -7.46 -2.53
N LEU A 16 -1.73 -6.31 -1.89
CA LEU A 16 -1.60 -5.02 -2.56
C LEU A 16 -0.37 -4.99 -3.47
N VAL A 17 0.77 -5.51 -3.01
CA VAL A 17 1.99 -5.64 -3.83
C VAL A 17 1.71 -6.46 -5.09
N MET A 18 1.11 -7.65 -4.94
CA MET A 18 0.78 -8.49 -6.09
C MET A 18 -0.19 -7.79 -7.04
N LEU A 19 -1.20 -7.10 -6.50
CA LEU A 19 -2.15 -6.33 -7.29
C LEU A 19 -1.45 -5.20 -8.07
N LEU A 20 -0.57 -4.43 -7.43
CA LEU A 20 0.17 -3.33 -8.07
C LEU A 20 1.11 -3.81 -9.17
N LEU A 21 1.75 -4.96 -8.98
CA LEU A 21 2.66 -5.53 -9.98
C LEU A 21 1.91 -6.18 -11.14
N ALA A 22 0.72 -6.75 -10.91
CA ALA A 22 -0.08 -7.37 -11.95
C ALA A 22 -1.02 -6.39 -12.66
N SER A 23 -1.36 -5.26 -12.04
CA SER A 23 -2.34 -4.31 -12.55
C SER A 23 -2.05 -3.75 -13.94
N PRO A 24 -0.79 -3.50 -14.37
CA PRO A 24 -0.54 -2.97 -15.70
C PRO A 24 -1.08 -3.87 -16.81
N ASP A 25 -0.83 -5.18 -16.71
CA ASP A 25 -1.29 -6.16 -17.68
C ASP A 25 -2.77 -6.53 -17.48
N LEU A 26 -3.22 -6.63 -16.23
CA LEU A 26 -4.61 -7.01 -15.91
C LEU A 26 -5.64 -5.96 -16.34
N PHE A 27 -5.29 -4.67 -16.23
CA PHE A 27 -6.22 -3.58 -16.52
C PHE A 27 -5.85 -2.78 -17.77
N GLY A 28 -4.70 -3.04 -18.39
CA GLY A 28 -4.24 -2.30 -19.56
C GLY A 28 -3.91 -0.84 -19.22
N LEU A 29 -3.18 -0.62 -18.12
CA LEU A 29 -2.83 0.73 -17.67
C LEU A 29 -1.98 1.48 -18.71
N SER A 30 -2.11 2.80 -18.77
CA SER A 30 -1.23 3.60 -19.62
C SER A 30 0.24 3.42 -19.23
N LYS A 31 1.19 3.72 -20.13
CA LYS A 31 2.62 3.58 -19.85
C LYS A 31 3.06 4.30 -18.56
N THR A 32 2.54 5.50 -18.32
CA THR A 32 2.86 6.29 -17.13
C THR A 32 2.27 5.65 -15.87
N ALA A 33 1.00 5.22 -15.92
CA ALA A 33 0.36 4.49 -14.83
C ALA A 33 1.05 3.16 -14.55
N ALA A 34 1.35 2.36 -15.57
CA ALA A 34 2.09 1.12 -15.43
C ALA A 34 3.44 1.32 -14.71
N THR A 35 4.22 2.32 -15.13
CA THR A 35 5.51 2.64 -14.51
C THR A 35 5.36 2.99 -13.03
N LEU A 36 4.36 3.81 -12.68
CA LEU A 36 4.07 4.18 -11.31
C LEU A 36 3.57 2.98 -10.48
N ALA A 37 2.72 2.11 -11.05
CA ALA A 37 2.23 0.91 -10.38
C ALA A 37 3.37 -0.07 -10.06
N TYR A 38 4.26 -0.33 -11.02
CA TYR A 38 5.47 -1.14 -10.78
C TYR A 38 6.36 -0.55 -9.69
N ALA A 39 6.64 0.77 -9.76
CA ALA A 39 7.45 1.44 -8.75
C ALA A 39 6.83 1.34 -7.35
N LEU A 40 5.52 1.60 -7.23
CA LEU A 40 4.79 1.47 -5.97
C LEU A 40 4.82 0.03 -5.45
N GLY A 41 4.57 -0.96 -6.31
CA GLY A 41 4.59 -2.37 -5.93
C GLY A 41 5.95 -2.81 -5.37
N ILE A 42 7.04 -2.43 -6.05
CA ILE A 42 8.41 -2.77 -5.61
C ILE A 42 8.76 -2.06 -4.30
N ILE A 43 8.48 -0.75 -4.20
CA ILE A 43 8.79 0.05 -3.00
C ILE A 43 7.96 -0.44 -1.80
N HIS A 44 6.66 -0.71 -2.00
CA HIS A 44 5.79 -1.24 -0.95
C HIS A 44 6.24 -2.62 -0.51
N PHE A 45 6.66 -3.49 -1.43
CA PHE A 45 7.23 -4.79 -1.07
C PHE A 45 8.46 -4.65 -0.18
N ILE A 46 9.40 -3.77 -0.54
CA ILE A 46 10.59 -3.48 0.26
C ILE A 46 10.20 -2.94 1.65
N LEU A 47 9.22 -2.04 1.71
CA LEU A 47 8.68 -1.51 2.96
C LEU A 47 8.07 -2.64 3.81
N THR A 48 7.22 -3.49 3.25
CA THR A 48 6.56 -4.62 3.91
C THR A 48 7.57 -5.61 4.50
N ILE A 49 8.54 -6.10 3.71
CA ILE A 49 9.54 -7.06 4.23
C ILE A 49 10.47 -6.42 5.27
N SER A 50 10.61 -5.09 5.24
CA SER A 50 11.41 -4.33 6.20
C SER A 50 10.62 -3.97 7.47
N THR A 51 9.30 -4.16 7.50
CA THR A 51 8.44 -3.70 8.61
C THR A 51 8.45 -4.65 9.80
N ASN A 52 8.45 -4.10 11.02
CA ASN A 52 8.41 -4.84 12.27
C ASN A 52 6.98 -5.27 12.64
N PHE A 53 6.53 -6.33 11.99
CA PHE A 53 5.30 -7.08 12.26
C PHE A 53 5.49 -8.57 11.92
N SER A 54 4.46 -9.40 12.06
CA SER A 54 4.59 -10.86 11.85
C SER A 54 4.94 -11.27 10.41
N GLY A 55 4.60 -10.47 9.41
CA GLY A 55 4.90 -10.76 8.00
C GLY A 55 6.22 -10.17 7.49
N GLY A 56 6.97 -9.48 8.36
CA GLY A 56 8.22 -8.81 8.01
C GLY A 56 9.42 -9.70 8.22
N ILE A 57 10.41 -9.55 7.35
CA ILE A 57 11.65 -10.35 7.33
C ILE A 57 12.74 -9.63 8.14
N PHE A 58 13.07 -8.39 7.78
CA PHE A 58 14.17 -7.64 8.39
C PHE A 58 13.78 -6.87 9.65
N LYS A 59 12.50 -6.50 9.78
CA LYS A 59 11.90 -5.87 10.97
C LYS A 59 12.61 -4.59 11.46
N ILE A 60 13.15 -3.81 10.52
CA ILE A 60 13.86 -2.55 10.76
C ILE A 60 12.94 -1.33 10.87
N ILE A 61 11.79 -1.33 10.17
CA ILE A 61 10.86 -0.19 10.12
C ILE A 61 9.70 -0.43 11.11
N PRO A 62 9.47 0.46 12.09
CA PRO A 62 8.32 0.32 12.98
C PRO A 62 6.99 0.36 12.21
N LEU A 63 6.01 -0.49 12.56
CA LEU A 63 4.70 -0.53 11.89
C LEU A 63 3.97 0.82 11.91
N LYS A 64 4.17 1.65 12.94
CA LYS A 64 3.63 3.02 12.98
C LYS A 64 4.19 3.91 11.87
N LEU A 65 5.48 3.77 11.57
CA LEU A 65 6.13 4.52 10.49
C LEU A 65 5.68 4.00 9.12
N HIS A 66 5.55 2.69 8.97
CA HIS A 66 4.93 2.07 7.79
C HIS A 66 3.55 2.70 7.51
N GLY A 67 2.65 2.67 8.49
CA GLY A 67 1.31 3.24 8.33
C GLY A 67 1.31 4.74 8.02
N LEU A 68 2.27 5.51 8.56
CA LEU A 68 2.40 6.92 8.23
C LEU A 68 2.79 7.13 6.76
N ILE A 69 3.71 6.30 6.23
CA ILE A 69 4.08 6.32 4.80
C ILE A 69 2.86 6.02 3.94
N GLU A 70 2.12 4.96 4.27
CA GLU A 70 0.89 4.57 3.58
C GLU A 70 -0.17 5.67 3.59
N PHE A 71 -0.34 6.38 4.70
CA PHE A 71 -1.26 7.50 4.79
C PHE A 71 -0.93 8.58 3.74
N PHE A 72 0.33 9.00 3.65
CA PHE A 72 0.73 9.99 2.63
C PHE A 72 0.60 9.43 1.22
N VAL A 73 1.02 8.19 0.97
CA VAL A 73 0.85 7.53 -0.33
C VAL A 73 -0.62 7.50 -0.72
N SER A 74 -1.53 7.15 0.19
CA SER A 74 -2.96 7.05 -0.07
C SER A 74 -3.55 8.38 -0.57
N ILE A 75 -3.19 9.49 0.07
CA ILE A 75 -3.63 10.83 -0.31
C ILE A 75 -3.04 11.21 -1.68
N ILE A 76 -1.75 10.96 -1.88
CA ILE A 76 -1.06 11.25 -3.15
C ILE A 76 -1.72 10.49 -4.30
N LEU A 77 -2.06 9.21 -4.13
CA LEU A 77 -2.68 8.42 -5.20
C LEU A 77 -4.07 8.94 -5.57
N VAL A 78 -4.89 9.34 -4.58
CA VAL A 78 -6.19 9.96 -4.85
C VAL A 78 -6.01 11.29 -5.59
N ILE A 79 -5.03 12.10 -5.21
CA ILE A 79 -4.72 13.35 -5.93
C ILE A 79 -4.28 13.05 -7.37
N LEU A 80 -3.37 12.09 -7.58
CA LEU A 80 -2.87 11.72 -8.91
C LEU A 80 -3.98 11.21 -9.82
N ALA A 81 -4.93 10.44 -9.29
CA ALA A 81 -6.10 9.97 -10.04
C ALA A 81 -6.85 11.14 -10.70
N PHE A 82 -7.16 12.19 -9.94
CA PHE A 82 -7.94 13.33 -10.42
C PHE A 82 -7.11 14.49 -10.98
N THR A 83 -5.79 14.31 -11.12
CA THR A 83 -4.88 15.32 -11.70
C THR A 83 -4.11 14.74 -12.88
N LEU A 84 -3.12 13.89 -12.62
CA LEU A 84 -2.25 13.30 -13.64
C LEU A 84 -3.00 12.34 -14.57
N PHE A 85 -3.91 11.54 -14.02
CA PHE A 85 -4.65 10.51 -14.76
C PHE A 85 -6.04 10.96 -15.22
N LYS A 86 -6.40 12.21 -14.93
CA LYS A 86 -7.69 12.77 -15.28
C LYS A 86 -7.95 12.63 -16.79
N GLY A 87 -9.06 12.00 -17.13
CA GLY A 87 -9.46 11.77 -18.52
C GLY A 87 -9.01 10.44 -19.12
N ASN A 88 -8.17 9.66 -18.42
CA ASN A 88 -8.04 8.23 -18.66
C ASN A 88 -8.80 7.47 -17.58
N LEU A 89 -10.03 7.06 -17.90
CA LEU A 89 -10.97 6.47 -16.93
C LEU A 89 -10.40 5.25 -16.20
N VAL A 90 -9.61 4.41 -16.89
CA VAL A 90 -9.03 3.20 -16.29
C VAL A 90 -7.98 3.56 -15.26
N ASP A 91 -7.02 4.42 -15.62
CA ASP A 91 -5.95 4.85 -14.71
C ASP A 91 -6.52 5.64 -13.53
N GLU A 92 -7.47 6.55 -13.80
CA GLU A 92 -8.14 7.36 -12.78
C GLU A 92 -8.83 6.48 -11.73
N ILE A 93 -9.67 5.53 -12.16
CA ILE A 93 -10.34 4.60 -11.24
C ILE A 93 -9.32 3.76 -10.48
N PHE A 94 -8.31 3.21 -11.17
CA PHE A 94 -7.30 2.36 -10.55
C PHE A 94 -6.58 3.06 -9.39
N TYR A 95 -6.10 4.29 -9.61
CA TYR A 95 -5.39 5.05 -8.58
C TYR A 95 -6.31 5.60 -7.50
N ALA A 96 -7.53 6.02 -7.83
CA ALA A 96 -8.51 6.45 -6.83
C ALA A 96 -8.87 5.30 -5.90
N CYS A 97 -9.19 4.12 -6.46
CA CYS A 97 -9.52 2.92 -5.69
C CYS A 97 -8.33 2.45 -4.84
N SER A 98 -7.11 2.42 -5.41
CA SER A 98 -5.91 2.02 -4.67
C SER A 98 -5.62 2.96 -3.50
N GLY A 99 -5.71 4.28 -3.73
CA GLY A 99 -5.53 5.28 -2.67
C GLY A 99 -6.58 5.15 -1.57
N LEU A 100 -7.86 5.03 -1.93
CA LEU A 100 -8.95 4.84 -0.95
C LEU A 100 -8.80 3.53 -0.16
N LEU A 101 -8.42 2.44 -0.82
CA LEU A 101 -8.19 1.15 -0.18
C LEU A 101 -7.09 1.25 0.89
N ILE A 102 -5.94 1.84 0.54
CA ILE A 102 -4.83 2.04 1.48
C ILE A 102 -5.26 2.93 2.64
N LEU A 103 -6.01 4.01 2.38
CA LEU A 103 -6.51 4.91 3.43
C LEU A 103 -7.47 4.20 4.40
N ILE A 104 -8.32 3.31 3.88
CA ILE A 104 -9.21 2.47 4.69
C ILE A 104 -8.39 1.52 5.56
N ILE A 105 -7.40 0.83 4.99
CA ILE A 105 -6.50 -0.07 5.72
C ILE A 105 -5.77 0.69 6.82
N PHE A 106 -5.18 1.85 6.51
CA PHE A 106 -4.51 2.71 7.47
C PHE A 106 -5.44 3.07 8.64
N THR A 107 -6.65 3.53 8.33
CA THR A 107 -7.64 3.96 9.33
C THR A 107 -8.04 2.83 10.27
N LEU A 108 -8.23 1.63 9.71
CA LEU A 108 -8.73 0.46 10.44
C LEU A 108 -7.64 -0.36 11.15
N THR A 109 -6.36 -0.14 10.84
CA THR A 109 -5.23 -0.89 11.42
C THR A 109 -4.94 -0.50 12.87
N ASP A 110 -4.79 -1.51 13.72
CA ASP A 110 -4.31 -1.37 15.09
C ASP A 110 -2.77 -1.38 15.16
N TYR A 111 -2.18 -0.19 15.31
CA TYR A 111 -0.73 0.01 15.40
C TYR A 111 -0.15 -0.16 16.82
N LYS A 112 -0.97 -0.50 17.83
CA LYS A 112 -0.50 -0.58 19.22
C LYS A 112 0.14 -1.92 19.58
N ARG A 113 -0.03 -2.96 18.75
CA ARG A 113 0.51 -4.30 18.97
C ARG A 113 1.74 -4.57 18.09
N SER A 114 2.91 -4.08 18.47
CA SER A 114 4.17 -4.69 18.02
C SER A 114 4.53 -5.80 19.00
N LEU A 115 4.76 -7.03 18.52
CA LEU A 115 5.21 -8.16 19.35
C LEU A 115 6.45 -7.73 20.17
N PRO A 116 6.61 -8.23 21.41
CA PRO A 116 7.85 -8.03 22.14
C PRO A 116 9.01 -8.54 21.29
N ILE A 117 10.06 -7.73 21.20
CA ILE A 117 11.33 -8.15 20.60
C ILE A 117 11.85 -9.25 21.52
N ILE A 118 11.64 -10.51 21.14
CA ILE A 118 12.36 -11.62 21.77
C ILE A 118 13.75 -11.55 21.16
N LEU A 119 14.66 -10.93 21.90
CA LEU A 119 16.09 -10.89 21.64
C LEU A 119 16.73 -12.15 22.24
#